data_AF-A0A7X2ISY7-F1
#
_entry.id   AF-A0A7X2ISY7-F1
#
_cell.length_a   1.000
_cell.length_b   1.000
_cell.length_c   1.000
_cell.angle_alpha   90.00
_cell.angle_beta   90.00
_cell.angle_gamma   90.00
#
_symmetry.space_group_name_H-M   'P 1'
#
loop_
_entity.id
_entity.type
_entity.pdbx_description
1 polymer ?
#
loop_
_entity_poly.entity_id
_entity_poly.type
_entity_poly.pdbx_seq_one_letter_code
_entity_poly.pdbx_strand_id
1 'polypeptide(L)'
;MLQEYFDELSKVSCRPSTLLDRAAVLEQSEMFAFHPAISELHAYILDEENTSNHHLLITAGPLAGSIYFLCHDGESRVVFKDSKSFLNAVCEADSQEISVEDIHPVLSPLTTDQASLSHFLKDLLLRGEYNDLVTTLVPSLDLQDLPLLKMLALDPDFFLGEAVAREIEKRPSADLFPIAAACAEHPHPQVARAGMRALQCIERLR
;
A
#
# COMPACT_ATOMS: atom_id res chain seq x y z
N MET A 1 -10.64 7.32 14.28
CA MET A 1 -10.31 7.23 12.84
C MET A 1 -11.28 7.96 11.92
N LEU A 2 -12.44 7.42 11.50
CA LEU A 2 -13.28 8.13 10.52
C LEU A 2 -13.83 9.48 11.04
N GLN A 3 -14.23 9.55 12.31
CA GLN A 3 -14.60 10.83 12.93
C GLN A 3 -13.42 11.82 12.94
N GLU A 4 -12.23 11.36 13.30
CA GLU A 4 -11.02 12.19 13.33
C GLU A 4 -10.67 12.73 11.93
N TYR A 5 -10.84 11.93 10.88
CA TYR A 5 -10.69 12.40 9.50
C TYR A 5 -11.61 13.60 9.21
N PHE A 6 -12.90 13.51 9.56
CA PHE A 6 -13.83 14.63 9.36
C PHE A 6 -13.53 15.82 10.26
N ASP A 7 -13.05 15.59 11.48
CA ASP A 7 -12.61 16.66 12.37
C ASP A 7 -11.40 17.39 11.78
N GLU A 8 -10.43 16.67 11.19
CA GLU A 8 -9.31 17.27 10.47
C GLU A 8 -9.76 17.98 9.19
N LEU A 9 -10.61 17.36 8.37
CA LEU A 9 -11.17 17.96 7.15
C LEU A 9 -11.87 19.30 7.46
N SER A 10 -12.57 19.40 8.58
CA SER A 10 -13.25 20.64 9.01
C SER A 10 -12.30 21.80 9.33
N LYS A 11 -11.02 21.51 9.62
CA LYS A 11 -9.98 22.51 9.95
C LYS A 11 -9.25 23.01 8.71
N VAL A 12 -9.35 22.27 7.61
CA VAL A 12 -8.66 22.57 6.36
C VAL A 12 -9.41 23.65 5.59
N SER A 13 -8.69 24.63 5.07
CA SER A 13 -9.28 25.78 4.35
C SER A 13 -9.59 25.47 2.89
N CYS A 14 -8.90 24.52 2.28
CA CYS A 14 -9.23 24.06 0.92
C CYS A 14 -10.52 23.22 0.98
N ARG A 15 -11.40 23.36 -0.01
CA ARG A 15 -12.59 22.53 -0.19
C ARG A 15 -12.58 21.91 -1.57
N PRO A 16 -11.73 20.90 -1.78
CA PRO A 16 -11.65 20.21 -3.06
C PRO A 16 -12.99 19.55 -3.31
N SER A 17 -13.52 19.70 -4.53
CA SER A 17 -14.80 19.11 -4.93
C SER A 17 -14.76 17.58 -5.03
N THR A 18 -13.56 16.99 -4.99
CA THR A 18 -13.33 15.56 -5.14
C THR A 18 -13.48 14.80 -3.83
N LEU A 19 -13.38 15.45 -2.66
CA LEU A 19 -13.57 14.79 -1.38
C LEU A 19 -15.05 14.60 -1.06
N LEU A 20 -15.40 13.38 -0.66
CA LEU A 20 -16.75 13.00 -0.29
C LEU A 20 -17.13 13.57 1.08
N ASP A 21 -18.40 13.96 1.22
CA ASP A 21 -18.96 14.25 2.53
C ASP A 21 -19.22 12.97 3.33
N ARG A 22 -19.60 13.12 4.60
CA ARG A 22 -19.81 11.97 5.49
C ARG A 22 -20.84 10.98 4.98
N ALA A 23 -21.95 11.45 4.42
CA ALA A 23 -22.99 10.56 3.94
C ALA A 23 -22.49 9.78 2.72
N ALA A 24 -21.85 10.48 1.78
CA ALA A 24 -21.31 9.88 0.57
C ALA A 24 -20.16 8.90 0.84
N VAL A 25 -19.26 9.19 1.79
CA VAL A 25 -18.22 8.25 2.23
C VAL A 25 -18.82 6.91 2.67
N LEU A 26 -19.89 6.95 3.47
CA LEU A 26 -20.53 5.74 3.97
C LEU A 26 -21.24 4.97 2.85
N GLU A 27 -22.02 5.65 2.03
CA GLU A 27 -22.75 5.06 0.90
C GLU A 27 -21.80 4.41 -0.10
N GLN A 28 -20.77 5.14 -0.53
CA GLN A 28 -19.79 4.66 -1.48
C GLN A 28 -19.00 3.46 -0.93
N SER A 29 -18.60 3.51 0.33
CA SER A 29 -17.87 2.40 0.96
C SER A 29 -18.75 1.14 1.10
N GLU A 30 -20.05 1.30 1.33
CA GLU A 30 -21.00 0.18 1.34
C GLU A 30 -21.14 -0.44 -0.06
N MET A 31 -21.22 0.38 -1.11
CA MET A 31 -21.27 -0.11 -2.50
C MET A 31 -20.04 -0.93 -2.90
N PHE A 32 -18.86 -0.60 -2.35
CA PHE A 32 -17.61 -1.29 -2.62
C PHE A 32 -17.24 -2.34 -1.56
N ALA A 33 -18.15 -2.69 -0.64
CA ALA A 33 -17.88 -3.66 0.43
C ALA A 33 -17.49 -5.07 -0.09
N PHE A 34 -17.74 -5.37 -1.36
CA PHE A 34 -17.28 -6.59 -2.01
C PHE A 34 -15.77 -6.61 -2.30
N HIS A 35 -15.11 -5.45 -2.30
CA HIS A 35 -13.70 -5.33 -2.64
C HIS A 35 -12.82 -5.68 -1.44
N PRO A 36 -11.81 -6.58 -1.59
CA PRO A 36 -10.99 -7.04 -0.45
C PRO A 36 -10.27 -5.92 0.30
N ALA A 37 -9.79 -4.90 -0.41
CA ALA A 37 -9.16 -3.74 0.21
C ALA A 37 -10.11 -2.94 1.14
N ILE A 38 -11.44 -3.04 0.94
CA ILE A 38 -12.40 -2.42 1.84
C ILE A 38 -12.75 -3.36 2.99
N SER A 39 -13.08 -4.61 2.69
CA SER A 39 -13.55 -5.56 3.71
C SER A 39 -12.45 -5.96 4.69
N GLU A 40 -11.23 -6.26 4.21
CA GLU A 40 -10.13 -6.76 5.06
C GLU A 40 -9.40 -5.63 5.79
N LEU A 41 -9.34 -4.42 5.21
CA LEU A 41 -8.72 -3.25 5.85
C LEU A 41 -9.72 -2.41 6.65
N HIS A 42 -11.01 -2.75 6.61
CA HIS A 42 -12.09 -1.93 7.14
C HIS A 42 -11.96 -0.47 6.67
N ALA A 43 -11.79 -0.29 5.36
CA ALA A 43 -11.45 0.99 4.77
C ALA A 43 -12.68 1.75 4.26
N TYR A 44 -12.59 3.07 4.21
CA TYR A 44 -13.64 3.94 3.69
C TYR A 44 -13.15 4.77 2.51
N ILE A 45 -13.89 4.79 1.41
CA ILE A 45 -13.62 5.64 0.24
C ILE A 45 -13.79 7.10 0.63
N LEU A 46 -12.78 7.92 0.38
CA LEU A 46 -12.74 9.33 0.76
C LEU A 46 -13.04 10.29 -0.39
N ASP A 47 -12.93 9.83 -1.62
CA ASP A 47 -12.98 10.68 -2.80
C ASP A 47 -13.74 10.06 -3.97
N GLU A 48 -14.15 10.95 -4.86
CA GLU A 48 -14.75 10.64 -6.14
C GLU A 48 -14.16 11.60 -7.18
N GLU A 49 -12.99 11.26 -7.72
CA GLU A 49 -12.37 12.03 -8.81
C GLU A 49 -13.03 11.75 -10.18
N ASN A 50 -14.21 11.11 -10.21
CA ASN A 50 -14.86 10.64 -11.44
C ASN A 50 -13.93 9.71 -12.26
N THR A 51 -13.00 9.06 -11.57
CA THR A 51 -12.10 8.02 -12.07
C THR A 51 -12.47 6.68 -11.43
N SER A 52 -11.75 5.61 -11.78
CA SER A 52 -11.86 4.30 -11.12
C SER A 52 -10.84 4.13 -9.98
N ASN A 53 -10.13 5.20 -9.63
CA ASN A 53 -9.11 5.22 -8.59
C ASN A 53 -9.67 5.90 -7.34
N HIS A 54 -9.38 5.35 -6.16
CA HIS A 54 -9.92 5.85 -4.91
C HIS A 54 -8.88 5.90 -3.79
N HIS A 55 -8.93 6.96 -2.98
CA HIS A 55 -8.22 7.03 -1.72
C HIS A 55 -9.12 6.48 -0.60
N LEU A 56 -8.62 5.47 0.12
CA LEU A 56 -9.32 4.77 1.19
C LEU A 56 -8.67 5.08 2.55
N LEU A 57 -9.46 5.49 3.54
CA LEU A 57 -9.02 5.56 4.94
C LEU A 57 -9.13 4.18 5.58
N ILE A 58 -8.00 3.57 5.95
CA ILE A 58 -7.97 2.33 6.74
C ILE A 58 -8.39 2.66 8.18
N THR A 59 -9.35 1.94 8.76
CA THR A 59 -9.82 2.23 10.13
C THR A 59 -9.52 1.15 11.15
N ALA A 60 -9.04 -0.02 10.73
CA ALA A 60 -8.70 -1.12 11.62
C ALA A 60 -7.37 -1.79 11.24
N GLY A 61 -6.88 -2.64 12.14
CA GLY A 61 -5.68 -3.44 11.91
C GLY A 61 -4.37 -2.63 11.95
N PRO A 62 -3.28 -3.21 11.40
CA PRO A 62 -1.92 -2.70 11.58
C PRO A 62 -1.61 -1.42 10.78
N LEU A 63 -2.52 -0.99 9.91
CA LEU A 63 -2.40 0.20 9.06
C LEU A 63 -3.49 1.23 9.37
N ALA A 64 -4.19 1.09 10.49
CA ALA A 64 -5.26 2.00 10.88
C ALA A 64 -4.78 3.46 10.90
N GLY A 65 -5.55 4.34 10.26
CA GLY A 65 -5.28 5.76 10.10
C GLY A 65 -4.56 6.13 8.80
N SER A 66 -3.91 5.16 8.15
CA SER A 66 -3.23 5.40 6.87
C SER A 66 -4.21 5.44 5.68
N ILE A 67 -3.75 6.04 4.58
CA ILE A 67 -4.50 6.14 3.33
C ILE A 67 -3.96 5.13 2.32
N TYR A 68 -4.83 4.21 1.92
CA TYR A 68 -4.60 3.26 0.85
C TYR A 68 -5.12 3.81 -0.45
N PHE A 69 -4.31 3.80 -1.50
CA PHE A 69 -4.76 4.12 -2.85
C PHE A 69 -5.14 2.84 -3.56
N LEU A 70 -6.41 2.74 -3.95
CA LEU A 70 -6.95 1.69 -4.79
C LEU A 70 -6.92 2.17 -6.24
N CYS A 71 -6.01 1.62 -7.03
CA CYS A 71 -5.84 1.91 -8.44
C CYS A 71 -6.43 0.80 -9.30
N HIS A 72 -7.18 1.15 -10.34
CA HIS A 72 -7.78 0.18 -11.26
C HIS A 72 -6.76 -0.43 -12.24
N ASP A 73 -5.90 0.41 -12.83
CA ASP A 73 -4.98 0.00 -13.91
C ASP A 73 -3.49 0.08 -13.51
N GLY A 74 -3.20 0.29 -12.22
CA GLY A 74 -1.86 0.57 -11.71
C GLY A 74 -1.58 -0.04 -10.33
N GLU A 75 -0.57 0.50 -9.65
CA GLU A 75 -0.09 -0.03 -8.37
C GLU A 75 -0.89 0.52 -7.19
N SER A 76 -1.84 -0.29 -6.73
CA SER A 76 -2.50 -0.05 -5.43
C SER A 76 -1.49 -0.23 -4.29
N ARG A 77 -1.51 0.68 -3.30
CA ARG A 77 -0.63 0.65 -2.13
C ARG A 77 -1.05 1.67 -1.08
N VAL A 78 -0.48 1.60 0.12
CA VAL A 78 -0.55 2.71 1.08
C VAL A 78 0.28 3.88 0.58
N VAL A 79 -0.30 5.08 0.51
CA VAL A 79 0.34 6.28 -0.04
C VAL A 79 0.56 7.38 1.00
N PHE A 80 -0.32 7.50 2.00
CA PHE A 80 -0.12 8.46 3.10
C PHE A 80 -0.23 7.76 4.45
N LYS A 81 0.62 8.17 5.39
CA LYS A 81 0.71 7.55 6.72
C LYS A 81 -0.50 7.88 7.61
N ASP A 82 -1.13 9.03 7.39
CA ASP A 82 -2.24 9.54 8.20
C ASP A 82 -3.14 10.48 7.38
N SER A 83 -4.34 10.75 7.89
CA SER A 83 -5.31 11.68 7.30
C SER A 83 -4.76 13.09 7.11
N LYS A 84 -3.87 13.55 8.01
CA LYS A 84 -3.31 14.90 7.94
C LYS A 84 -2.37 15.06 6.74
N SER A 85 -1.49 14.09 6.52
CA SER A 85 -0.62 14.04 5.34
C SER A 85 -1.44 13.99 4.06
N PHE A 86 -2.52 13.22 4.02
CA PHE A 86 -3.41 13.17 2.86
C PHE A 86 -4.12 14.50 2.61
N LEU A 87 -4.75 15.10 3.62
CA LEU A 87 -5.47 16.37 3.44
C LEU A 87 -4.54 17.52 3.03
N ASN A 88 -3.28 17.52 3.51
CA ASN A 88 -2.28 18.47 3.04
C ASN A 88 -1.96 18.26 1.56
N ALA A 89 -1.77 17.01 1.14
CA ALA A 89 -1.55 16.66 -0.26
C ALA A 89 -2.75 17.09 -1.12
N VAL A 90 -3.97 16.81 -0.67
CA VAL A 90 -5.19 17.22 -1.36
C VAL A 90 -5.25 18.74 -1.56
N CYS A 91 -4.92 19.56 -0.56
CA CYS A 91 -4.85 21.01 -0.76
C CYS A 91 -3.74 21.44 -1.70
N GLU A 92 -2.61 20.75 -1.68
CA GLU A 92 -1.49 21.03 -2.57
C GLU A 92 -1.88 20.75 -4.03
N ALA A 93 -2.51 19.60 -4.30
CA ALA A 93 -3.03 19.20 -5.60
C ALA A 93 -4.06 20.21 -6.13
N ASP A 94 -5.02 20.60 -5.29
CA ASP A 94 -6.02 21.63 -5.60
C ASP A 94 -5.37 22.97 -5.94
N SER A 95 -4.35 23.39 -5.20
CA SER A 95 -3.63 24.66 -5.46
C SER A 95 -2.81 24.66 -6.76
N GLN A 96 -2.44 23.46 -7.24
CA GLN A 96 -1.65 23.25 -8.45
C GLN A 96 -2.49 22.79 -9.64
N GLU A 97 -3.79 22.60 -9.47
CA GLU A 97 -4.71 22.07 -10.49
C GLU A 97 -4.25 20.71 -11.07
N ILE A 98 -3.73 19.84 -10.20
CA ILE A 98 -3.29 18.47 -10.54
C ILE A 98 -4.07 17.42 -9.74
N SER A 99 -3.96 16.14 -10.07
CA SER A 99 -4.58 15.07 -9.26
C SER A 99 -3.77 14.82 -8.00
N VAL A 100 -4.42 14.34 -6.94
CA VAL A 100 -3.73 13.85 -5.74
C VAL A 100 -2.82 12.66 -6.07
N GLU A 101 -3.15 11.89 -7.11
CA GLU A 101 -2.31 10.80 -7.63
C GLU A 101 -0.92 11.29 -8.07
N ASP A 102 -0.84 12.48 -8.66
CA ASP A 102 0.41 13.06 -9.18
C ASP A 102 1.41 13.42 -8.07
N ILE A 103 0.94 13.52 -6.83
CA ILE A 103 1.75 13.90 -5.66
C ILE A 103 1.90 12.75 -4.65
N HIS A 104 1.57 11.52 -5.04
CA HIS A 104 1.83 10.36 -4.20
C HIS A 104 3.30 10.23 -3.84
N PRO A 105 3.65 9.97 -2.57
CA PRO A 105 5.02 9.67 -2.19
C PRO A 105 5.57 8.48 -2.97
N VAL A 106 6.80 8.58 -3.46
CA VAL A 106 7.47 7.52 -4.25
C VAL A 106 7.52 6.18 -3.50
N LEU A 107 7.71 6.23 -2.18
CA LEU A 107 7.70 5.06 -1.31
C LEU A 107 6.44 5.06 -0.46
N SER A 108 5.89 3.86 -0.23
CA SER A 108 4.84 3.69 0.77
C SER A 108 5.39 3.99 2.17
N PRO A 109 4.59 4.61 3.05
CA PRO A 109 4.97 4.75 4.44
C PRO A 109 5.06 3.37 5.09
N LEU A 110 6.08 3.19 5.92
CA LEU A 110 6.20 2.00 6.76
C LEU A 110 5.19 2.08 7.89
N THR A 111 4.54 0.97 8.22
CA THR A 111 3.77 0.90 9.47
C THR A 111 4.71 0.95 10.68
N THR A 112 4.21 1.50 11.79
CA THR A 112 4.93 1.43 13.07
C THR A 112 4.77 0.05 13.74
N ASP A 113 3.71 -0.69 13.42
CA ASP A 113 3.43 -2.02 13.97
C ASP A 113 3.73 -3.12 12.94
N GLN A 114 5.03 -3.31 12.69
CA GLN A 114 5.54 -4.28 11.71
C GLN A 114 5.21 -5.73 12.10
N ALA A 115 5.13 -6.02 13.40
CA ALA A 115 4.78 -7.35 13.89
C ALA A 115 3.32 -7.69 13.55
N SER A 116 2.38 -6.79 13.82
CA SER A 116 0.97 -7.00 13.48
C SER A 116 0.75 -7.01 11.97
N LEU A 117 1.45 -6.18 11.19
CA LEU A 117 1.38 -6.27 9.72
C LEU A 117 1.88 -7.61 9.22
N SER A 118 3.03 -8.07 9.71
CA SER A 118 3.58 -9.37 9.32
C SER A 118 2.65 -10.52 9.67
N HIS A 119 1.97 -10.47 10.82
CA HIS A 119 0.96 -11.45 11.21
C HIS A 119 -0.27 -11.39 10.29
N PHE A 120 -0.78 -10.19 10.03
CA PHE A 120 -1.93 -9.99 9.16
C PHE A 120 -1.68 -10.53 7.74
N LEU A 121 -0.51 -10.27 7.16
CA LEU A 121 -0.16 -10.81 5.84
C LEU A 121 -0.04 -12.34 5.85
N LYS A 122 0.51 -12.93 6.92
CA LYS A 122 0.56 -14.40 7.07
C LYS A 122 -0.84 -15.00 7.13
N ASP A 123 -1.77 -14.36 7.84
CA ASP A 123 -3.14 -14.85 7.96
C ASP A 123 -3.89 -14.77 6.62
N LEU A 124 -3.69 -13.71 5.83
CA LEU A 124 -4.22 -13.61 4.47
C LEU A 124 -3.68 -14.74 3.57
N LEU A 125 -2.37 -14.97 3.59
CA LEU A 125 -1.73 -16.04 2.81
C LEU A 125 -2.22 -17.43 3.22
N LEU A 126 -2.42 -17.68 4.52
CA LEU A 126 -2.93 -18.97 5.02
C LEU A 126 -4.35 -19.26 4.57
N ARG A 127 -5.18 -18.22 4.35
CA ARG A 127 -6.52 -18.37 3.78
C ARG A 127 -6.48 -18.72 2.29
N GLY A 128 -5.34 -18.49 1.62
CA GLY A 128 -5.21 -18.66 0.17
C GLY A 128 -6.08 -17.68 -0.63
N GLU A 129 -6.51 -16.59 0.01
CA GLU A 129 -7.37 -15.56 -0.54
C GLU A 129 -6.61 -14.23 -0.55
N TYR A 130 -6.86 -13.42 -1.58
CA TYR A 130 -6.39 -12.02 -1.63
C TYR A 130 -4.86 -11.83 -1.68
N ASN A 131 -4.15 -12.72 -2.39
CA ASN A 131 -2.73 -12.50 -2.71
C ASN A 131 -2.50 -11.12 -3.36
N ASP A 132 -3.42 -10.67 -4.23
CA ASP A 132 -3.39 -9.33 -4.80
C ASP A 132 -3.34 -8.25 -3.69
N LEU A 133 -4.19 -8.34 -2.66
CA LEU A 133 -4.13 -7.41 -1.53
C LEU A 133 -2.78 -7.50 -0.81
N VAL A 134 -2.26 -8.70 -0.57
CA VAL A 134 -0.94 -8.88 0.06
C VAL A 134 0.14 -8.13 -0.73
N THR A 135 0.19 -8.27 -2.05
CA THR A 135 1.18 -7.56 -2.89
C THR A 135 1.14 -6.04 -2.70
N THR A 136 -0.05 -5.46 -2.52
CA THR A 136 -0.24 -4.02 -2.34
C THR A 136 0.17 -3.51 -0.94
N LEU A 137 0.31 -4.42 0.02
CA LEU A 137 0.69 -4.12 1.41
C LEU A 137 2.17 -4.37 1.69
N VAL A 138 2.85 -5.19 0.87
CA VAL A 138 4.31 -5.42 0.96
C VAL A 138 5.13 -4.11 0.99
N PRO A 139 4.79 -3.06 0.22
CA PRO A 139 5.50 -1.78 0.30
C PRO A 139 5.52 -1.11 1.69
N SER A 140 4.59 -1.45 2.58
CA SER A 140 4.55 -0.93 3.96
C SER A 140 5.35 -1.75 4.98
N LEU A 141 5.95 -2.88 4.57
CA LEU A 141 6.87 -3.66 5.39
C LEU A 141 8.24 -2.98 5.48
N ASP A 142 8.89 -3.05 6.64
CA ASP A 142 10.27 -2.60 6.85
C ASP A 142 11.34 -3.56 6.30
N LEU A 143 10.90 -4.70 5.77
CA LEU A 143 11.71 -5.80 5.22
C LEU A 143 12.58 -6.54 6.24
N GLN A 144 12.27 -6.48 7.54
CA GLN A 144 13.05 -7.16 8.59
C GLN A 144 12.56 -8.58 8.92
N ASP A 145 11.29 -8.91 8.67
CA ASP A 145 10.76 -10.27 8.85
C ASP A 145 11.22 -11.20 7.70
N LEU A 146 12.49 -11.62 7.73
CA LEU A 146 13.07 -12.51 6.71
C LEU A 146 12.28 -13.82 6.51
N PRO A 147 11.72 -14.48 7.55
CA PRO A 147 10.83 -15.62 7.36
C PRO A 147 9.60 -15.29 6.50
N LEU A 148 8.92 -14.17 6.74
CA LEU A 148 7.80 -13.72 5.90
C LEU A 148 8.26 -13.44 4.48
N LEU A 149 9.35 -12.68 4.31
CA LEU A 149 9.86 -12.35 2.98
C LEU A 149 10.24 -13.59 2.18
N LYS A 150 10.84 -14.60 2.84
CA LYS A 150 11.17 -15.88 2.20
C LYS A 150 9.92 -16.65 1.78
N MET A 151 8.87 -16.64 2.61
CA MET A 151 7.59 -17.27 2.27
C MET A 151 6.98 -16.62 1.03
N LEU A 152 6.91 -15.29 0.99
CA LEU A 152 6.42 -14.51 -0.16
C LEU A 152 7.28 -14.73 -1.43
N ALA A 153 8.60 -14.74 -1.29
CA ALA A 153 9.54 -14.90 -2.39
C ALA A 153 9.49 -16.27 -3.08
N LEU A 154 9.04 -17.30 -2.35
CA LEU A 154 8.98 -18.68 -2.82
C LEU A 154 7.54 -19.14 -3.12
N ASP A 155 6.56 -18.26 -2.99
CA ASP A 155 5.16 -18.59 -3.25
C ASP A 155 4.93 -18.89 -4.75
N PRO A 156 4.08 -19.88 -5.10
CA PRO A 156 3.71 -20.13 -6.50
C PRO A 156 3.10 -18.92 -7.21
N ASP A 157 2.42 -18.04 -6.47
CA ASP A 157 1.96 -16.77 -7.00
C ASP A 157 3.13 -15.79 -7.15
N PHE A 158 3.61 -15.70 -8.40
CA PHE A 158 4.80 -14.94 -8.74
C PHE A 158 4.65 -13.43 -8.47
N PHE A 159 3.44 -12.88 -8.31
CA PHE A 159 3.27 -11.47 -7.97
C PHE A 159 3.78 -11.16 -6.56
N LEU A 160 3.69 -12.11 -5.62
CA LEU A 160 4.21 -11.96 -4.26
C LEU A 160 5.75 -11.85 -4.26
N GLY A 161 6.41 -12.76 -4.99
CA GLY A 161 7.87 -12.74 -5.10
C GLY A 161 8.40 -11.51 -5.84
N GLU A 162 7.67 -11.04 -6.86
CA GLU A 162 8.01 -9.78 -7.53
C GLU A 162 7.87 -8.58 -6.58
N ALA A 163 6.75 -8.48 -5.85
CA ALA A 163 6.52 -7.39 -4.91
C ALA A 163 7.65 -7.28 -3.87
N VAL A 164 8.09 -8.41 -3.30
CA VAL A 164 9.24 -8.45 -2.40
C VAL A 164 10.51 -7.96 -3.09
N ALA A 165 10.84 -8.49 -4.27
CA ALA A 165 12.05 -8.11 -4.98
C ALA A 165 12.08 -6.62 -5.34
N ARG A 166 10.94 -6.05 -5.75
CA ARG A 166 10.82 -4.61 -6.05
C ARG A 166 11.01 -3.75 -4.81
N GLU A 167 10.53 -4.18 -3.65
CA GLU A 167 10.76 -3.44 -2.40
C GLU A 167 12.21 -3.52 -1.94
N ILE A 168 12.89 -4.65 -2.15
CA ILE A 168 14.34 -4.75 -1.91
C ILE A 168 15.11 -3.83 -2.87
N GLU A 169 14.71 -3.74 -4.14
CA GLU A 169 15.31 -2.82 -5.12
C GLU A 169 15.21 -1.36 -4.66
N LYS A 170 14.05 -0.95 -4.10
CA LYS A 170 13.81 0.41 -3.58
C LYS A 170 14.56 0.68 -2.28
N ARG A 171 14.70 -0.32 -1.40
CA ARG A 171 15.29 -0.20 -0.06
C ARG A 171 16.31 -1.32 0.19
N PRO A 172 17.46 -1.31 -0.53
CA PRO A 172 18.43 -2.39 -0.44
C PRO A 172 19.10 -2.44 0.93
N SER A 173 19.38 -3.65 1.42
CA SER A 173 20.18 -3.92 2.61
C SER A 173 21.01 -5.18 2.40
N ALA A 174 22.20 -5.24 3.02
CA ALA A 174 23.05 -6.43 2.95
C ALA A 174 22.35 -7.68 3.53
N ASP A 175 21.52 -7.51 4.55
CA ASP A 175 20.77 -8.61 5.20
C ASP A 175 19.70 -9.23 4.29
N LEU A 176 19.29 -8.51 3.24
CA LEU A 176 18.29 -8.95 2.26
C LEU A 176 18.88 -9.80 1.14
N PHE A 177 20.21 -9.98 1.10
CA PHE A 177 20.89 -10.75 0.07
C PHE A 177 20.30 -12.16 -0.13
N PRO A 178 20.02 -12.96 0.93
CA PRO A 178 19.46 -14.30 0.75
C PRO A 178 18.07 -14.29 0.12
N ILE A 179 17.26 -13.27 0.40
CA ILE A 179 15.91 -13.12 -0.17
C ILE A 179 16.00 -12.68 -1.64
N ALA A 180 16.82 -11.68 -1.93
CA ALA A 180 17.04 -11.21 -3.30
C ALA A 180 17.61 -12.32 -4.20
N ALA A 181 18.51 -13.15 -3.67
CA ALA A 181 19.04 -14.32 -4.38
C ALA A 181 17.95 -15.35 -4.66
N ALA A 182 17.09 -15.65 -3.69
CA ALA A 182 15.95 -16.55 -3.90
C ALA A 182 14.98 -16.02 -4.98
N CYS A 183 14.69 -14.71 -4.97
CA CYS A 183 13.90 -14.09 -6.05
C CYS A 183 14.61 -14.19 -7.41
N ALA A 184 15.94 -13.99 -7.47
CA ALA A 184 16.70 -14.04 -8.72
C ALA A 184 16.75 -15.45 -9.33
N GLU A 185 16.72 -16.49 -8.50
CA GLU A 185 16.68 -17.90 -8.90
C GLU A 185 15.24 -18.42 -9.16
N HIS A 186 14.22 -17.58 -8.97
CA HIS A 186 12.83 -17.97 -9.12
C HIS A 186 12.52 -18.45 -10.55
N PRO A 187 11.72 -19.54 -10.74
CA PRO A 187 11.45 -20.09 -12.07
C PRO A 187 10.68 -19.12 -12.98
N HIS A 188 9.86 -18.24 -12.40
CA HIS A 188 9.12 -17.24 -13.16
C HIS A 188 10.01 -16.04 -13.53
N PRO A 189 10.16 -15.67 -14.83
CA PRO A 189 11.07 -14.62 -15.27
C PRO A 189 10.81 -13.23 -14.68
N GLN A 190 9.57 -12.91 -14.33
CA GLN A 190 9.19 -11.62 -13.74
C GLN A 190 9.88 -11.42 -12.38
N VAL A 191 9.83 -12.44 -11.53
CA VAL A 191 10.48 -12.46 -10.21
C VAL A 191 11.99 -12.51 -10.37
N ALA A 192 12.50 -13.39 -11.23
CA ALA A 192 13.94 -13.52 -11.49
C ALA A 192 14.59 -12.19 -11.90
N ARG A 193 13.94 -11.46 -12.82
CA ARG A 193 14.42 -10.15 -13.27
C ARG A 193 14.38 -9.10 -12.16
N ALA A 194 13.31 -9.06 -11.38
CA ALA A 194 13.23 -8.17 -10.23
C ALA A 194 14.29 -8.50 -9.18
N GLY A 195 14.49 -9.79 -8.87
CA GLY A 195 15.52 -10.27 -7.95
C GLY A 195 16.94 -9.91 -8.40
N MET A 196 17.24 -10.03 -9.70
CA MET A 196 18.53 -9.59 -10.23
C MET A 196 18.77 -8.08 -10.06
N ARG A 197 17.74 -7.23 -10.26
CA ARG A 197 17.86 -5.79 -10.00
C ARG A 197 18.07 -5.51 -8.52
N ALA A 198 17.34 -6.21 -7.64
CA ALA A 198 17.51 -6.12 -6.20
C ALA A 198 18.94 -6.49 -5.76
N LEU A 199 19.50 -7.58 -6.29
CA LEU A 199 20.90 -7.97 -6.04
C LEU A 199 21.89 -6.89 -6.49
N GLN A 200 21.71 -6.32 -7.68
CA GLN A 200 22.56 -5.22 -8.17
C GLN A 200 22.50 -4.01 -7.23
N CYS A 201 21.33 -3.67 -6.70
CA CYS A 201 21.18 -2.59 -5.72
C CYS A 201 21.90 -2.91 -4.40
N ILE A 202 21.81 -4.15 -3.90
CA ILE A 202 22.54 -4.60 -2.70
C ILE A 202 24.05 -4.57 -2.91
N GLU A 203 24.54 -5.02 -4.08
CA GLU A 203 25.97 -5.03 -4.41
C GLU A 203 26.57 -3.62 -4.44
N ARG A 204 25.81 -2.61 -4.85
CA ARG A 204 26.23 -1.20 -4.86
C ARG A 204 26.36 -0.57 -3.46
N LEU A 205 25.90 -1.25 -2.40
CA LEU A 205 26.12 -0.80 -1.01
C LEU A 205 27.53 -1.08 -0.50
N ARG A 206 28.31 -1.88 -1.24
CA ARG A 206 29.68 -2.28 -0.91
C ARG A 206 30.70 -1.31 -1.51
#